data_AF-A0A9E2R8M8-F1
#
_entry.id   AF-A0A9E2R8M8-F1
#
_cell.length_a   1.000
_cell.length_b   1.000
_cell.length_c   1.000
_cell.angle_alpha   90.00
_cell.angle_beta   90.00
_cell.angle_gamma   90.00
#
_symmetry.space_group_name_H-M   'P 1'
#
loop_
_entity.id
_entity.type
_entity.pdbx_description
1 polymer ?
#
loop_
_entity_poly.entity_id
_entity_poly.type
_entity_poly.pdbx_seq_one_letter_code
_entity_poly.pdbx_strand_id
1 'polypeptide(L)' 'MDGSCTADFNGDTIVDFFDYLDFVAAFAANEPVSDFNADTVVDFFDYLDFVAAFAAGC' A
#
# COMPACT_ATOMS: atom_id res chain seq x y z
N MET A 1 15.83 -10.19 -9.45
CA MET A 1 15.88 -8.91 -8.72
C MET A 1 14.65 -8.16 -9.18
N ASP A 2 13.48 -8.64 -8.72
CA ASP A 2 12.22 -8.01 -9.05
C ASP A 2 12.16 -6.69 -8.29
N GLY A 3 11.70 -5.62 -8.94
CA GLY A 3 11.51 -4.35 -8.26
C GLY A 3 10.58 -4.59 -7.08
N SER A 4 10.95 -4.11 -5.90
CA SER A 4 10.08 -4.15 -4.72
C SER A 4 8.78 -3.46 -5.09
N CYS A 5 7.74 -4.24 -5.35
CA CYS A 5 6.41 -3.74 -5.58
C CYS A 5 5.90 -3.16 -4.28
N THR A 6 5.77 -1.84 -4.23
CA THR A 6 5.24 -1.18 -3.02
C THR A 6 3.79 -1.55 -2.77
N ALA A 7 3.07 -2.04 -3.79
CA ALA A 7 1.71 -2.56 -3.64
C ALA A 7 1.64 -4.01 -3.12
N ASP A 8 2.76 -4.73 -2.97
CA ASP A 8 2.85 -6.00 -2.23
C ASP A 8 2.95 -5.64 -0.73
N PHE A 9 1.78 -5.34 -0.16
CA PHE A 9 1.66 -4.79 1.17
C PHE A 9 1.83 -5.86 2.26
N ASN A 10 1.40 -7.09 1.98
CA ASN A 10 1.54 -8.21 2.92
C ASN A 10 2.90 -8.94 2.78
N GLY A 11 3.66 -8.66 1.71
CA GLY A 11 5.00 -9.16 1.48
C GLY A 11 5.05 -10.61 1.00
N ASP A 12 3.98 -11.13 0.40
CA ASP A 12 3.87 -12.51 -0.04
C ASP A 12 4.33 -12.75 -1.49
N THR A 13 4.83 -11.70 -2.16
CA THR A 13 5.30 -11.68 -3.54
C THR A 13 4.21 -11.77 -4.61
N ILE A 14 2.94 -11.66 -4.22
CA ILE A 14 1.78 -11.69 -5.11
C ILE A 14 0.93 -10.45 -4.85
N VAL A 15 0.90 -9.52 -5.82
CA VAL A 15 0.00 -8.37 -5.75
C VAL A 15 -1.42 -8.82 -6.06
N ASP A 16 -2.28 -8.89 -5.05
CA ASP A 16 -3.67 -9.27 -5.22
C ASP A 16 -4.62 -8.55 -4.25
N PHE A 17 -5.89 -8.97 -4.23
CA PHE A 17 -6.90 -8.31 -3.43
C PHE A 17 -6.60 -8.31 -1.92
N PHE A 18 -5.78 -9.24 -1.42
CA PHE A 18 -5.40 -9.29 -0.02
C PHE A 18 -4.48 -8.14 0.37
N ASP A 19 -3.58 -7.66 -0.50
CA ASP A 19 -2.79 -6.45 -0.25
C ASP A 19 -3.67 -5.21 -0.05
N TYR A 20 -4.70 -5.08 -0.90
CA TYR A 20 -5.64 -3.98 -0.80
C TYR A 20 -6.41 -4.02 0.54
N LEU A 21 -6.85 -5.21 0.96
CA LEU A 21 -7.56 -5.37 2.23
C LEU A 21 -6.66 -5.03 3.43
N ASP A 22 -5.42 -5.50 3.41
CA ASP A 22 -4.45 -5.25 4.49
C ASP A 22 -4.06 -3.76 4.55
N PHE A 23 -3.84 -3.11 3.41
CA PHE A 23 -3.58 -1.67 3.35
C PHE A 23 -4.79 -0.87 3.89
N VAL A 24 -6.01 -1.17 3.43
CA VAL A 24 -7.22 -0.46 3.89
C VAL A 24 -7.45 -0.65 5.39
N ALA A 25 -7.16 -1.84 5.94
CA ALA A 25 -7.23 -2.08 7.37
C ALA A 25 -6.21 -1.23 8.15
N ALA A 26 -4.96 -1.17 7.69
CA ALA A 26 -3.91 -0.35 8.28
C ALA A 26 -4.24 1.16 8.20
N PHE A 27 -4.71 1.61 7.04
CA PHE A 27 -5.12 2.99 6.79
C PHE A 27 -6.28 3.41 7.70
N ALA A 28 -7.32 2.57 7.82
CA ALA A 28 -8.47 2.84 8.70
C ALA A 28 -8.10 2.87 10.18
N ALA A 29 -7.03 2.16 10.58
CA ALA A 29 -6.47 2.18 11.92
C ALA A 29 -5.45 3.31 12.13
N ASN A 30 -5.13 4.10 11.09
CA ASN A 30 -4.11 5.14 11.09
C ASN A 30 -2.72 4.60 11.52
N GLU A 31 -2.38 3.41 11.04
CA GLU A 31 -1.11 2.74 11.34
C GLU A 31 0.04 3.36 10.53
N PRO A 32 1.23 3.57 11.10
CA PRO A 32 2.36 4.18 10.41
C PRO A 32 2.81 3.46 9.13
N VAL A 33 2.51 2.17 9.00
CA VAL A 33 2.82 1.37 7.79
C VAL A 33 1.97 1.78 6.58
N SER A 34 0.87 2.51 6.80
CA SER A 34 0.01 3.02 5.73
C SER A 34 0.43 4.40 5.19
N ASP A 35 1.52 4.98 5.71
CA ASP A 35 2.22 6.16 5.12
C ASP A 35 2.98 5.68 3.87
N PHE A 36 2.25 5.62 2.76
CA PHE A 36 2.69 5.03 1.51
C PHE A 36 3.64 5.97 0.75
N ASN A 37 3.43 7.28 0.84
CA ASN A 37 4.27 8.27 0.17
C ASN A 37 5.46 8.74 1.04
N ALA A 38 5.53 8.26 2.30
CA ALA A 38 6.59 8.51 3.27
C ALA A 38 6.73 10.00 3.65
N ASP A 39 5.62 10.75 3.67
CA ASP A 39 5.60 12.17 4.05
C ASP A 39 5.40 12.41 5.55
N THR A 40 5.33 11.33 6.34
CA THR A 40 5.11 11.29 7.79
C THR A 40 3.68 11.56 8.26
N VAL A 41 2.73 11.65 7.33
CA VAL A 41 1.32 11.90 7.61
C VAL A 41 0.47 10.85 6.88
N VAL A 42 -0.21 9.99 7.64
CA VAL A 42 -1.22 9.09 7.06
C VAL A 42 -2.45 9.90 6.67
N ASP A 43 -2.67 10.12 5.38
CA ASP A 43 -3.82 10.86 4.86
C ASP A 43 -4.33 10.34 3.49
N PHE A 44 -5.27 11.07 2.90
CA PHE A 44 -5.92 10.63 1.67
C PHE A 44 -4.94 10.44 0.49
N PHE A 45 -3.79 11.12 0.48
CA PHE A 45 -2.81 10.98 -0.58
C PHE A 45 -2.12 9.61 -0.55
N ASP A 46 -1.91 9.01 0.64
CA ASP A 46 -1.40 7.63 0.73
C ASP A 46 -2.33 6.62 0.08
N TYR A 47 -3.63 6.77 0.33
CA TYR A 47 -4.63 5.90 -0.28
C TYR A 47 -4.62 6.03 -1.80
N LEU A 48 -4.53 7.24 -2.34
CA LEU A 48 -4.47 7.46 -3.78
C LEU A 48 -3.20 6.86 -4.40
N ASP A 49 -2.05 7.05 -3.76
CA ASP A 49 -0.78 6.56 -4.25
C ASP A 49 -0.72 5.02 -4.20
N PHE A 50 -1.24 4.40 -3.13
CA PHE A 50 -1.38 2.94 -3.05
C PHE A 50 -2.29 2.39 -4.15
N VAL A 51 -3.49 2.99 -4.36
CA VAL A 51 -4.43 2.55 -5.40
C VAL A 51 -3.82 2.68 -6.80
N ALA A 52 -3.03 3.72 -7.05
CA ALA A 52 -2.32 3.92 -8.31
C ALA A 52 -1.26 2.84 -8.54
N ALA A 53 -0.47 2.50 -7.52
CA ALA A 53 0.53 1.42 -7.57
C ALA A 53 -0.14 0.05 -7.77
N PHE A 54 -1.21 -0.23 -7.01
CA PHE A 54 -1.99 -1.46 -7.11
C PHE A 54 -2.59 -1.66 -8.51
N ALA A 55 -3.17 -0.61 -9.09
CA ALA A 55 -3.74 -0.66 -10.44
C ALA A 55 -2.67 -0.82 -11.55
N ALA A 56 -1.43 -0.42 -11.27
CA ALA A 56 -0.29 -0.63 -12.17
C ALA A 56 0.30 -2.06 -12.07
N GLY A 57 -0.02 -2.80 -10.99
CA GLY A 57 0.41 -4.18 -10.75
C GLY A 57 1.90 -4.31 -10.44
N CYS A 58 2.44 -3.38 -9.63
CA CYS A 58 3.86 -3.05 -9.71
C CYS A 58 4.49 -2.59 -8.41
#